data_AF-A0A933NBH3-F1
#
_entry.id   AF-A0A933NBH3-F1
#
_cell.length_a   1.000
_cell.length_b   1.000
_cell.length_c   1.000
_cell.angle_alpha   90.00
_cell.angle_beta   90.00
_cell.angle_gamma   90.00
#
_symmetry.space_group_name_H-M   'P 1'
#
loop_
_entity.id
_entity.type
_entity.pdbx_description
1 polymer ?
#
loop_
_entity_poly.entity_id
_entity_poly.type
_entity_poly.pdbx_seq_one_letter_code
_entity_poly.pdbx_strand_id
1 'polypeptide(L)'
;MRGVVILGLGLLVACKREPQRAPAPSKPELPAELRIPDPPKPSTRRGGWVGIKLGEPKSDGSAIVGVPITAMYAGSPAAQADLRVGDVLSAIGGRVVRSTIEIHQLLREHPSGSAVRLGILRGNSPLDVELTLGGPLEAFAAYSGGCERGSAGECNDLAALLAEGTLGSVESAKATTLFERACASGAVHACYNLGLNLLDGSGTEKDATRARQLFRQACEGEIALSCQRLAMELGLGPDTRPLLERACKGKVGSACTQLGVSWATSGDREKAAGAFLDGCAALDGTGCLNAGLAMKHAIGAAYDPERAKALYQKACELGEYRACER
;
A
#
# COMPACT_ATOMS: atom_id res chain seq x y z
N MET A 1 61.13 34.54 -65.22
CA MET A 1 59.92 33.83 -64.77
C MET A 1 59.18 34.75 -63.81
N ARG A 2 57.99 35.20 -64.17
CA ARG A 2 57.16 36.14 -63.39
C ARG A 2 56.28 35.34 -62.43
N GLY A 3 56.42 35.60 -61.13
CA GLY A 3 55.54 35.08 -60.08
C GLY A 3 54.33 35.99 -59.90
N VAL A 4 53.16 35.37 -59.84
CA VAL A 4 51.83 35.97 -59.82
C VAL A 4 51.49 36.50 -58.42
N VAL A 5 50.91 37.71 -58.36
CA VAL A 5 50.26 38.31 -57.20
C VAL A 5 48.77 37.94 -57.23
N ILE A 6 48.25 37.29 -56.18
CA ILE A 6 46.80 37.17 -55.96
C ILE A 6 46.50 37.60 -54.52
N LEU A 7 45.66 38.63 -54.42
CA LEU A 7 45.11 39.25 -53.22
C LEU A 7 44.26 38.25 -52.43
N GLY A 8 44.60 38.03 -51.16
CA GLY A 8 43.80 37.24 -50.23
C GLY A 8 42.57 38.02 -49.74
N LEU A 9 41.39 37.49 -50.05
CA LEU A 9 40.10 37.91 -49.49
C LEU A 9 40.10 37.71 -47.96
N GLY A 10 39.81 38.77 -47.21
CA GLY A 10 39.45 38.69 -45.80
C GLY A 10 38.01 38.19 -45.65
N LEU A 11 37.83 36.99 -45.07
CA LEU A 11 36.54 36.54 -44.56
C LEU A 11 36.31 37.17 -43.18
N LEU A 12 35.43 38.17 -43.14
CA LEU A 12 34.78 38.65 -41.92
C LEU A 12 33.81 37.56 -41.41
N VAL A 13 34.17 36.89 -40.32
CA VAL A 13 33.26 36.03 -39.56
C VAL A 13 32.29 36.93 -38.79
N ALA A 14 31.07 37.05 -39.29
CA ALA A 14 29.98 37.73 -38.57
C ALA A 14 29.44 36.81 -37.46
N CYS A 15 29.75 37.13 -36.20
CA CYS A 15 29.08 36.56 -35.03
C CYS A 15 27.59 36.98 -35.02
N LYS A 16 26.69 36.07 -35.40
CA LYS A 16 25.26 36.21 -35.09
C LYS A 16 25.09 36.01 -33.58
N ARG A 17 24.76 37.08 -32.85
CA ARG A 17 24.27 36.98 -31.47
C ARG A 17 22.90 36.29 -31.47
N GLU A 18 22.77 35.16 -30.80
CA GLU A 18 21.47 34.57 -30.46
C GLU A 18 20.69 35.53 -29.54
N PRO A 19 19.38 35.69 -29.74
CA PRO A 19 18.55 36.47 -28.82
C PRO A 19 18.45 35.74 -27.49
N GLN A 20 18.85 36.40 -26.40
CA GLN A 20 18.66 35.90 -25.04
C GLN A 20 17.17 35.67 -24.78
N ARG A 21 16.78 34.41 -24.55
CA ARG A 21 15.44 34.05 -24.08
C ARG A 21 15.24 34.66 -22.69
N ALA A 22 14.19 35.48 -22.54
CA ALA A 22 13.80 35.98 -21.23
C ALA A 22 13.54 34.80 -20.26
N PRO A 23 13.91 34.93 -18.98
CA PRO A 23 13.61 33.91 -17.98
C PRO A 23 12.10 33.68 -17.92
N ALA A 24 11.68 32.41 -17.89
CA ALA A 24 10.27 32.06 -17.73
C ALA A 24 9.74 32.68 -16.42
N PRO A 25 8.50 33.21 -16.38
CA PRO A 25 7.92 33.69 -15.14
C PRO A 25 7.90 32.54 -14.13
N SER A 26 8.37 32.81 -12.92
CA SER A 26 8.28 31.87 -11.81
C SER A 26 6.81 31.47 -11.61
N LYS A 27 6.55 30.17 -11.50
CA LYS A 27 5.21 29.68 -11.19
C LYS A 27 4.73 30.33 -9.89
N PRO A 28 3.46 30.73 -9.76
CA PRO A 28 2.92 31.22 -8.51
C PRO A 28 3.12 30.17 -7.41
N GLU A 29 3.76 30.54 -6.32
CA GLU A 29 3.83 29.68 -5.14
C GLU A 29 2.44 29.56 -4.51
N LEU A 30 2.03 28.33 -4.17
CA LEU A 30 0.78 28.13 -3.43
C LEU A 30 0.86 28.81 -2.05
N PRO A 31 -0.25 29.43 -1.59
CA PRO A 31 -0.40 29.92 -0.22
C PRO A 31 -0.03 28.85 0.81
N ALA A 32 0.58 29.26 1.92
CA ALA A 32 1.10 28.34 2.93
C ALA A 32 0.00 27.43 3.52
N GLU A 33 -1.24 27.91 3.57
CA GLU A 33 -2.39 27.14 4.06
C GLU A 33 -2.83 26.03 3.09
N LEU A 34 -2.42 26.10 1.82
CA LEU A 34 -2.73 25.12 0.77
C LEU A 34 -1.55 24.19 0.46
N ARG A 35 -0.42 24.34 1.17
CA ARG A 35 0.71 23.43 1.06
C ARG A 35 0.36 22.18 1.86
N ILE A 36 0.31 21.03 1.17
CA ILE A 36 0.22 19.73 1.84
C ILE A 36 1.44 19.63 2.76
N PRO A 37 1.25 19.43 4.09
CA PRO A 37 2.38 19.23 4.98
C PRO A 37 3.20 18.06 4.45
N ASP A 38 4.53 18.22 4.43
CA ASP A 38 5.41 17.15 4.04
C ASP A 38 5.00 15.87 4.78
N PRO A 39 4.94 14.70 4.08
CA PRO A 39 4.63 13.45 4.74
C PRO A 39 5.53 13.32 5.97
N PRO A 40 4.98 12.87 7.11
CA PRO A 40 5.73 12.82 8.36
C PRO A 40 7.05 12.10 8.11
N LYS A 41 8.17 12.73 8.49
CA LYS A 41 9.49 12.12 8.37
C LYS A 41 9.42 10.71 8.95
N PRO A 42 10.01 9.68 8.29
CA PRO A 42 9.95 8.31 8.76
C PRO A 42 10.28 8.25 10.24
N SER A 43 9.34 7.74 11.03
CA SER A 43 9.48 7.64 12.47
C SER A 43 10.74 6.85 12.80
N THR A 44 11.64 7.45 13.60
CA THR A 44 12.80 6.74 14.18
C THR A 44 12.39 5.73 15.26
N ARG A 45 11.11 5.73 15.67
CA ARG A 45 10.58 4.73 16.59
C ARG A 45 10.44 3.41 15.85
N ARG A 46 11.28 2.47 16.28
CA ARG A 46 11.20 1.06 15.91
C ARG A 46 9.90 0.50 16.52
N GLY A 47 8.98 0.07 15.65
CA GLY A 47 7.70 -0.51 16.06
C GLY A 47 7.88 -1.74 16.94
N GLY A 48 6.88 -2.05 17.76
CA GLY A 48 6.91 -3.20 18.64
C GLY A 48 6.64 -4.52 17.92
N TRP A 49 7.19 -5.60 18.47
CA TRP A 49 7.03 -6.95 17.94
C TRP A 49 6.48 -7.88 19.02
N VAL A 50 5.37 -8.58 18.73
CA VAL A 50 4.75 -9.54 19.66
C VAL A 50 5.36 -10.94 19.49
N GLY A 51 5.72 -11.31 18.25
CA GLY A 51 6.21 -12.64 17.90
C GLY A 51 5.16 -13.74 17.91
N ILE A 52 4.07 -13.48 17.18
CA ILE A 52 2.99 -14.42 16.82
C ILE A 52 2.91 -14.60 15.31
N LYS A 53 2.41 -15.75 14.86
CA LYS A 53 1.87 -15.93 13.52
C LYS A 53 0.36 -15.84 13.58
N LEU A 54 -0.20 -15.07 12.65
CA LEU A 54 -1.62 -14.87 12.51
C LEU A 54 -2.14 -15.76 11.38
N GLY A 55 -3.32 -16.34 11.58
CA GLY A 55 -4.08 -16.98 10.51
C GLY A 55 -5.03 -16.00 9.84
N GLU A 56 -5.83 -16.51 8.92
CA GLU A 56 -6.89 -15.72 8.28
C GLU A 56 -8.01 -15.42 9.29
N PRO A 57 -8.53 -14.18 9.35
CA PRO A 57 -9.74 -13.86 10.10
C PRO A 57 -10.89 -14.75 9.62
N LYS A 58 -11.68 -15.31 10.55
CA LYS A 58 -12.84 -16.12 10.17
C LYS A 58 -13.90 -15.22 9.52
N SER A 59 -14.23 -15.52 8.26
CA SER A 59 -15.25 -14.82 7.46
C SER A 59 -16.54 -15.65 7.30
N ASP A 60 -16.66 -16.76 8.03
CA ASP A 60 -17.72 -17.77 7.93
C ASP A 60 -19.07 -17.36 8.56
N GLY A 61 -19.28 -16.06 8.80
CA GLY A 61 -20.47 -15.56 9.48
C GLY A 61 -20.52 -15.84 10.98
N SER A 62 -19.47 -16.44 11.57
CA SER A 62 -19.33 -16.51 13.02
C SER A 62 -19.07 -15.13 13.62
N ALA A 63 -19.67 -14.85 14.78
CA ALA A 63 -19.51 -13.58 15.50
C ALA A 63 -18.11 -13.38 16.13
N ILE A 64 -17.11 -14.17 15.71
CA ILE A 64 -15.75 -14.13 16.26
C ILE A 64 -15.04 -12.91 15.66
N VAL A 65 -14.93 -11.85 16.45
CA VAL A 65 -14.25 -10.61 16.07
C VAL A 65 -12.77 -10.74 16.43
N GLY A 66 -11.92 -11.07 15.45
CA GLY A 66 -10.47 -11.06 15.63
C GLY A 66 -9.72 -11.96 14.65
N VAL A 67 -8.41 -12.10 14.91
CA VAL A 67 -7.49 -12.83 14.04
C VAL A 67 -6.86 -13.98 14.84
N PRO A 68 -6.94 -15.25 14.38
CA PRO A 68 -6.45 -16.39 15.13
C PRO A 68 -4.92 -16.41 15.21
N ILE A 69 -4.39 -16.78 16.37
CA ILE A 69 -2.96 -17.05 16.58
C ILE A 69 -2.69 -18.50 16.19
N THR A 70 -1.93 -18.70 15.12
CA THR A 70 -1.64 -20.03 14.55
C THR A 70 -0.30 -20.58 15.00
N ALA A 71 0.62 -19.73 15.42
CA ALA A 71 1.88 -20.13 16.04
C ALA A 71 2.49 -18.97 16.87
N MET A 72 3.51 -19.28 17.66
CA MET A 72 4.32 -18.30 18.38
C MET A 72 5.80 -18.58 18.13
N TYR A 73 6.59 -17.51 18.05
CA TYR A 73 8.04 -17.64 17.90
C TYR A 73 8.68 -17.99 19.25
N ALA A 74 9.55 -18.98 19.29
CA ALA A 74 10.26 -19.35 20.51
C ALA A 74 11.07 -18.15 21.04
N GLY A 75 10.98 -17.91 22.36
CA GLY A 75 11.66 -16.78 23.00
C GLY A 75 11.04 -15.41 22.74
N SER A 76 9.95 -15.31 21.98
CA SER A 76 9.26 -14.03 21.75
C SER A 76 8.50 -13.55 22.99
N PRO A 77 8.10 -12.26 23.03
CA PRO A 77 7.20 -11.76 24.06
C PRO A 77 5.90 -12.56 24.18
N ALA A 78 5.34 -13.01 23.06
CA ALA A 78 4.15 -13.85 23.07
C ALA A 78 4.37 -15.21 23.73
N ALA A 79 5.51 -15.86 23.46
CA ALA A 79 5.84 -17.14 24.07
C ALA A 79 6.13 -17.05 25.58
N GLN A 80 6.46 -15.85 26.07
CA GLN A 80 6.68 -15.57 27.49
C GLN A 80 5.41 -15.11 28.22
N ALA A 81 4.39 -14.69 27.47
CA ALA A 81 3.08 -14.30 27.98
C ALA A 81 2.13 -15.51 28.09
N ASP A 82 0.98 -15.35 28.75
CA ASP A 82 -0.10 -16.36 28.74
C ASP A 82 -0.90 -16.30 27.42
N LEU A 83 -0.22 -16.30 26.27
CA LEU A 83 -0.82 -16.51 24.95
C LEU A 83 -0.72 -17.98 24.56
N ARG A 84 -1.69 -18.47 23.79
CA ARG A 84 -1.75 -19.86 23.34
C ARG A 84 -2.07 -19.93 21.85
N VAL A 85 -1.53 -20.96 21.19
CA VAL A 85 -1.97 -21.29 19.83
C VAL A 85 -3.46 -21.65 19.87
N GLY A 86 -4.25 -21.06 18.97
CA GLY A 86 -5.71 -21.16 18.94
C GLY A 86 -6.45 -20.02 19.64
N ASP A 87 -5.74 -19.16 20.40
CA ASP A 87 -6.29 -17.89 20.86
C ASP A 87 -6.64 -16.99 19.67
N VAL A 88 -7.65 -16.13 19.82
CA VAL A 88 -8.01 -15.12 18.81
C VAL A 88 -7.66 -13.73 19.34
N LEU A 89 -6.79 -13.02 18.63
CA LEU A 89 -6.45 -11.63 18.94
C LEU A 89 -7.60 -10.72 18.49
N SER A 90 -8.30 -10.12 19.45
CA SER A 90 -9.49 -9.30 19.22
C SER A 90 -9.25 -7.82 19.46
N ALA A 91 -8.22 -7.43 20.22
CA ALA A 91 -7.87 -6.03 20.44
C ALA A 91 -6.38 -5.81 20.76
N ILE A 92 -5.87 -4.60 20.48
CA ILE A 92 -4.55 -4.13 20.89
C ILE A 92 -4.71 -2.73 21.48
N GLY A 93 -4.26 -2.51 22.71
CA GLY A 93 -4.36 -1.21 23.39
C GLY A 93 -5.81 -0.73 23.52
N GLY A 94 -6.77 -1.65 23.68
CA GLY A 94 -8.20 -1.36 23.75
C GLY A 94 -8.88 -1.09 22.40
N ARG A 95 -8.14 -1.09 21.28
CA ARG A 95 -8.70 -0.94 19.93
C ARG A 95 -8.98 -2.32 19.34
N VAL A 96 -10.22 -2.55 18.91
CA VAL A 96 -10.64 -3.79 18.26
C VAL A 96 -9.87 -3.98 16.95
N VAL A 97 -9.40 -5.20 16.71
CA VAL A 97 -8.74 -5.59 15.45
C VAL A 97 -9.53 -6.67 14.72
N ARG A 98 -9.52 -6.60 13.39
CA ARG A 98 -10.25 -7.54 12.51
C ARG A 98 -9.40 -8.08 11.37
N SER A 99 -8.21 -7.51 11.15
CA SER A 99 -7.31 -7.92 10.08
C SER A 99 -5.86 -7.90 10.54
N THR A 100 -5.02 -8.66 9.85
CA THR A 100 -3.57 -8.65 10.04
C THR A 100 -2.97 -7.26 9.78
N ILE A 101 -3.51 -6.52 8.81
CA ILE A 101 -3.08 -5.15 8.48
C ILE A 101 -3.27 -4.20 9.67
N GLU A 102 -4.45 -4.22 10.30
CA GLU A 102 -4.74 -3.40 11.49
C GLU A 102 -3.78 -3.75 12.63
N ILE A 103 -3.55 -5.05 12.87
CA ILE A 103 -2.61 -5.50 13.91
C ILE A 103 -1.21 -4.94 13.66
N HIS A 104 -0.68 -5.07 12.45
CA HIS A 104 0.65 -4.53 12.11
C HIS A 104 0.72 -3.01 12.26
N GLN A 105 -0.34 -2.29 11.88
CA GLN A 105 -0.39 -0.84 12.05
C GLN A 105 -0.37 -0.43 13.53
N LEU A 106 -1.21 -1.05 14.35
CA LEU A 106 -1.26 -0.76 15.78
C LEU A 106 0.08 -1.07 16.45
N LEU A 107 0.68 -2.22 16.17
CA LEU A 107 1.97 -2.58 16.77
C LEU A 107 3.10 -1.61 16.39
N ARG A 108 3.06 -0.99 15.20
CA ARG A 108 4.02 0.06 14.82
C ARG A 108 3.83 1.38 15.58
N GLU A 109 2.62 1.66 16.07
CA GLU A 109 2.35 2.85 16.90
C GLU A 109 2.92 2.71 18.31
N HIS A 110 3.17 1.47 18.75
CA HIS A 110 3.79 1.16 20.03
C HIS A 110 5.32 1.00 19.89
N PRO A 111 6.14 1.71 20.69
CA PRO A 111 7.58 1.53 20.67
C PRO A 111 7.99 0.11 21.14
N SER A 112 9.09 -0.41 20.62
CA SER A 112 9.76 -1.57 21.23
C SER A 112 10.04 -1.32 22.72
N GLY A 113 9.86 -2.34 23.55
CA GLY A 113 10.02 -2.26 25.00
C GLY A 113 8.84 -1.64 25.74
N SER A 114 7.81 -1.16 25.05
CA SER A 114 6.58 -0.68 25.72
C SER A 114 5.65 -1.85 26.08
N ALA A 115 4.97 -1.73 27.21
CA ALA A 115 3.90 -2.66 27.58
C ALA A 115 2.65 -2.38 26.72
N VAL A 116 2.01 -3.45 26.26
CA VAL A 116 0.75 -3.38 25.53
C VAL A 116 -0.22 -4.41 26.08
N ARG A 117 -1.50 -4.04 26.13
CA ARG A 117 -2.59 -4.95 26.45
C ARG A 117 -3.19 -5.53 25.18
N LEU A 118 -3.23 -6.84 25.09
CA LEU A 118 -3.87 -7.59 24.02
C LEU A 118 -5.20 -8.14 24.53
N GLY A 119 -6.29 -7.82 23.84
CA GLY A 119 -7.58 -8.47 24.05
C GLY A 119 -7.60 -9.77 23.28
N ILE A 120 -7.87 -10.87 23.96
CA ILE A 120 -7.84 -12.23 23.43
C ILE A 120 -9.18 -12.91 23.68
N LEU A 121 -9.62 -13.75 22.74
CA LEU A 121 -10.69 -14.71 22.95
C LEU A 121 -10.11 -16.13 22.99
N ARG A 122 -10.26 -16.81 24.13
CA ARG A 122 -9.86 -18.21 24.32
C ARG A 122 -11.10 -19.06 24.53
N GLY A 123 -11.46 -19.87 23.54
CA GLY A 123 -12.72 -20.63 23.57
C GLY A 123 -13.95 -19.73 23.82
N ASN A 124 -14.01 -18.58 23.13
CA ASN A 124 -15.01 -17.51 23.31
C ASN A 124 -15.01 -16.77 24.66
N SER A 125 -14.10 -17.10 25.58
CA SER A 125 -13.94 -16.33 26.82
C SER A 125 -12.98 -15.15 26.59
N PRO A 126 -13.42 -13.89 26.83
CA PRO A 126 -12.55 -12.73 26.70
C PRO A 126 -11.55 -12.68 27.85
N LEU A 127 -10.30 -12.37 27.52
CA LEU A 127 -9.21 -12.18 28.47
C LEU A 127 -8.25 -11.09 27.98
N ASP A 128 -7.66 -10.38 28.92
CA ASP A 128 -6.61 -9.40 28.65
C ASP A 128 -5.25 -10.01 28.99
N VAL A 129 -4.33 -9.98 28.03
CA VAL A 129 -2.93 -10.38 28.23
C VAL A 129 -2.07 -9.14 28.05
N GLU A 130 -1.36 -8.76 29.11
CA GLU A 130 -0.37 -7.70 29.05
C GLU A 130 1.02 -8.30 28.77
N LEU A 131 1.76 -7.69 27.85
CA LEU A 131 3.14 -8.08 27.56
C LEU A 131 3.98 -6.88 27.16
N THR A 132 5.30 -7.01 27.31
CA THR A 132 6.28 -6.04 26.84
C THR A 132 6.67 -6.37 25.39
N LEU A 133 6.46 -5.42 24.48
CA LEU A 133 6.79 -5.62 23.08
C LEU A 133 8.29 -5.77 22.85
N GLY A 134 8.65 -6.70 21.98
CA GLY A 134 10.00 -6.88 21.49
C GLY A 134 10.38 -5.85 20.44
N GLY A 135 11.63 -5.89 20.01
CA GLY A 135 12.21 -4.98 19.02
C GLY A 135 12.51 -5.62 17.66
N PRO A 136 12.88 -4.81 16.66
CA PRO A 136 13.21 -5.30 15.33
C PRO A 136 14.39 -6.28 15.28
N LEU A 137 15.33 -6.22 16.22
CA LEU A 137 16.45 -7.17 16.27
C LEU A 137 16.00 -8.57 16.69
N GLU A 138 15.05 -8.66 17.62
CA GLU A 138 14.46 -9.94 18.02
C GLU A 138 13.59 -10.51 16.89
N ALA A 139 12.79 -9.66 16.23
CA ALA A 139 12.05 -10.03 15.04
C ALA A 139 12.96 -10.52 13.91
N PHE A 140 14.06 -9.81 13.66
CA PHE A 140 15.06 -10.20 12.67
C PHE A 140 15.66 -11.57 12.97
N ALA A 141 16.09 -11.82 14.21
CA ALA A 141 16.64 -13.12 14.61
C ALA A 141 15.62 -14.25 14.41
N ALA A 142 14.36 -14.03 14.82
CA ALA A 142 13.28 -15.00 14.67
C ALA A 142 12.98 -15.33 13.19
N TYR A 143 12.81 -14.30 12.35
CA TYR A 143 12.52 -14.47 10.93
C TYR A 143 13.72 -15.03 10.16
N SER A 144 14.95 -14.65 10.52
CA SER A 144 16.17 -15.21 9.91
C SER A 144 16.26 -16.70 10.13
N GLY A 145 16.16 -17.17 11.38
CA GLY A 145 16.21 -18.60 11.66
C GLY A 145 15.04 -19.36 11.01
N GLY A 146 13.87 -18.76 10.96
CA GLY A 146 12.70 -19.30 10.26
C GLY A 146 12.90 -19.48 8.76
N CYS A 147 13.39 -18.42 8.12
CA CYS A 147 13.72 -18.42 6.70
C CYS A 147 14.83 -19.42 6.38
N GLU A 148 15.88 -19.55 7.21
CA GLU A 148 16.93 -20.57 7.07
C GLU A 148 16.36 -21.99 7.09
N ARG A 149 15.33 -22.24 7.90
CA ARG A 149 14.60 -23.53 7.95
C ARG A 149 13.61 -23.73 6.79
N GLY A 150 13.55 -22.81 5.83
CA GLY A 150 12.75 -22.96 4.60
C GLY A 150 11.32 -22.42 4.70
N SER A 151 10.98 -21.69 5.76
CA SER A 151 9.66 -21.08 5.90
C SER A 151 9.50 -19.88 4.96
N ALA A 152 8.62 -20.02 3.96
CA ALA A 152 8.38 -18.99 2.95
C ALA A 152 7.84 -17.67 3.56
N GLY A 153 6.92 -17.76 4.51
CA GLY A 153 6.36 -16.60 5.20
C GLY A 153 7.41 -15.84 6.03
N GLU A 154 8.27 -16.55 6.75
CA GLU A 154 9.34 -15.89 7.52
C GLU A 154 10.42 -15.28 6.61
N CYS A 155 10.70 -15.88 5.45
CA CYS A 155 11.53 -15.24 4.43
C CYS A 155 10.90 -13.94 3.89
N ASN A 156 9.58 -13.91 3.68
CA ASN A 156 8.87 -12.69 3.32
C ASN A 156 8.98 -11.61 4.40
N ASP A 157 8.75 -11.99 5.66
CA ASP A 157 8.76 -11.02 6.78
C ASP A 157 10.17 -10.48 7.03
N LEU A 158 11.20 -11.33 6.89
CA LEU A 158 12.60 -10.89 6.90
C LEU A 158 12.90 -9.91 5.76
N ALA A 159 12.44 -10.22 4.55
CA ALA A 159 12.62 -9.36 3.39
C ALA A 159 11.95 -7.98 3.60
N ALA A 160 10.75 -7.95 4.18
CA ALA A 160 10.03 -6.72 4.50
C ALA A 160 10.81 -5.85 5.51
N LEU A 161 11.34 -6.44 6.60
CA LEU A 161 12.18 -5.70 7.57
C LEU A 161 13.40 -5.04 6.91
N LEU A 162 14.00 -5.72 5.94
CA LEU A 162 15.16 -5.23 5.20
C LEU A 162 14.79 -4.16 4.16
N ALA A 163 13.66 -4.33 3.47
CA ALA A 163 13.16 -3.37 2.49
C ALA A 163 12.71 -2.05 3.13
N GLU A 164 12.07 -2.12 4.30
CA GLU A 164 11.63 -0.94 5.07
C GLU A 164 12.77 -0.22 5.78
N GLY A 165 13.93 -0.87 5.91
CA GLY A 165 15.08 -0.35 6.64
C GLY A 165 14.89 -0.30 8.15
N THR A 166 13.99 -1.13 8.71
CA THR A 166 13.63 -1.18 10.13
C THR A 166 14.85 -1.44 11.05
N LEU A 167 15.92 -2.01 10.50
CA LEU A 167 17.16 -2.30 11.22
C LEU A 167 18.17 -1.14 11.25
N GLY A 168 17.92 -0.07 10.49
CA GLY A 168 18.75 1.14 10.45
C GLY A 168 19.26 1.51 9.05
N SER A 169 19.18 0.59 8.08
CA SER A 169 19.47 0.82 6.67
C SER A 169 18.53 0.01 5.80
N VAL A 170 18.11 0.59 4.67
CA VAL A 170 17.38 -0.14 3.63
C VAL A 170 18.35 -1.06 2.89
N GLU A 171 18.01 -2.34 2.80
CA GLU A 171 18.83 -3.39 2.19
C GLU A 171 18.10 -4.01 0.98
N SER A 172 17.70 -3.18 0.01
CA SER A 172 16.81 -3.58 -1.10
C SER A 172 17.27 -4.83 -1.85
N ALA A 173 18.56 -4.98 -2.15
CA ALA A 173 19.06 -6.13 -2.91
C ALA A 173 18.91 -7.46 -2.14
N LYS A 174 19.16 -7.44 -0.82
CA LYS A 174 18.96 -8.61 0.04
C LYS A 174 17.48 -8.90 0.21
N ALA A 175 16.66 -7.87 0.40
CA ALA A 175 15.21 -8.00 0.46
C ALA A 175 14.64 -8.63 -0.81
N THR A 176 15.06 -8.17 -1.99
CA THR A 176 14.63 -8.73 -3.28
C THR A 176 14.99 -10.20 -3.41
N THR A 177 16.23 -10.58 -3.08
CA THR A 177 16.67 -11.99 -3.09
C THR A 177 15.78 -12.87 -2.18
N LEU A 178 15.42 -12.35 -1.00
CA LEU A 178 14.56 -13.07 -0.07
C LEU A 178 13.11 -13.14 -0.54
N PHE A 179 12.58 -12.08 -1.15
CA PHE A 179 11.25 -12.12 -1.77
C PHE A 179 11.19 -13.12 -2.93
N GLU A 180 12.24 -13.21 -3.75
CA GLU A 180 12.34 -14.24 -4.80
C GLU A 180 12.26 -15.65 -4.22
N ARG A 181 13.06 -15.94 -3.20
CA ARG A 181 13.06 -17.23 -2.51
C ARG A 181 11.71 -17.54 -1.87
N ALA A 182 11.12 -16.57 -1.18
CA ALA A 182 9.83 -16.71 -0.50
C ALA A 182 8.69 -16.95 -1.51
N CYS A 183 8.65 -16.18 -2.60
CA CYS A 183 7.65 -16.34 -3.66
C CYS A 183 7.76 -17.71 -4.33
N ALA A 184 8.99 -18.14 -4.67
CA ALA A 184 9.24 -19.47 -5.22
C ALA A 184 8.83 -20.61 -4.26
N SER A 185 8.81 -20.34 -2.96
CA SER A 185 8.40 -21.27 -1.91
C SER A 185 6.92 -21.14 -1.51
N GLY A 186 6.11 -20.39 -2.29
CA GLY A 186 4.65 -20.31 -2.13
C GLY A 186 4.14 -19.17 -1.25
N ALA A 187 5.00 -18.27 -0.74
CA ALA A 187 4.53 -17.07 -0.05
C ALA A 187 3.98 -16.05 -1.07
N VAL A 188 2.66 -16.07 -1.30
CA VAL A 188 2.00 -15.23 -2.30
C VAL A 188 2.19 -13.72 -2.06
N HIS A 189 2.30 -13.29 -0.80
CA HIS A 189 2.66 -11.90 -0.46
C HIS A 189 4.06 -11.51 -0.93
N ALA A 190 5.02 -12.44 -0.91
CA ALA A 190 6.36 -12.18 -1.42
C ALA A 190 6.35 -11.97 -2.94
N CYS A 191 5.47 -12.66 -3.67
CA CYS A 191 5.30 -12.44 -5.11
C CYS A 191 4.80 -11.03 -5.40
N TYR A 192 3.85 -10.53 -4.61
CA TYR A 192 3.41 -9.13 -4.71
C TYR A 192 4.57 -8.16 -4.45
N ASN A 193 5.30 -8.33 -3.35
CA ASN A 193 6.42 -7.44 -2.98
C ASN A 193 7.56 -7.49 -4.01
N LEU A 194 7.90 -8.68 -4.52
CA LEU A 194 8.87 -8.81 -5.60
C LEU A 194 8.40 -8.10 -6.87
N GLY A 195 7.11 -8.21 -7.22
CA GLY A 195 6.54 -7.49 -8.35
C GLY A 195 6.70 -5.97 -8.20
N LEU A 196 6.52 -5.43 -6.99
CA LEU A 196 6.78 -4.01 -6.72
C LEU A 196 8.25 -3.64 -6.95
N ASN A 197 9.18 -4.44 -6.39
CA ASN A 197 10.62 -4.21 -6.55
C ASN A 197 11.07 -4.25 -8.02
N LEU A 198 10.45 -5.10 -8.84
CA LEU A 198 10.71 -5.17 -10.28
C LEU A 198 10.08 -4.01 -11.07
N LEU A 199 9.03 -3.37 -10.57
CA LEU A 199 8.48 -2.16 -11.21
C LEU A 199 9.32 -0.92 -10.92
N ASP A 200 9.75 -0.75 -9.67
CA ASP A 200 10.48 0.44 -9.23
C ASP A 200 12.02 0.32 -9.36
N GLY A 201 12.54 -0.90 -9.50
CA GLY A 201 13.98 -1.19 -9.58
C GLY A 201 14.65 -1.23 -8.20
N SER A 202 13.90 -1.47 -7.12
CA SER A 202 14.42 -1.55 -5.77
C SER A 202 15.25 -2.81 -5.57
N GLY A 203 16.57 -2.65 -5.57
CA GLY A 203 17.51 -3.76 -5.35
C GLY A 203 17.56 -4.78 -6.50
N THR A 204 17.02 -4.44 -7.67
CA THR A 204 17.04 -5.26 -8.89
C THR A 204 16.84 -4.39 -10.13
N GLU A 205 17.07 -4.94 -11.32
CA GLU A 205 16.71 -4.27 -12.57
C GLU A 205 15.19 -4.24 -12.76
N LYS A 206 14.69 -3.20 -13.43
CA LYS A 206 13.27 -3.08 -13.73
C LYS A 206 12.84 -4.14 -14.74
N ASP A 207 11.78 -4.87 -14.41
CA ASP A 207 11.14 -5.82 -15.31
C ASP A 207 9.62 -5.85 -15.09
N ALA A 208 8.93 -4.98 -15.83
CA ALA A 208 7.48 -4.90 -15.77
C ALA A 208 6.79 -6.19 -16.27
N THR A 209 7.44 -6.97 -17.15
CA THR A 209 6.85 -8.20 -17.67
C THR A 209 6.82 -9.28 -16.60
N ARG A 210 7.94 -9.48 -15.91
CA ARG A 210 8.01 -10.38 -14.75
C ARG A 210 7.14 -9.89 -13.61
N ALA A 211 7.08 -8.58 -13.35
CA ALA A 211 6.18 -8.01 -12.36
C ALA A 211 4.71 -8.36 -12.62
N ARG A 212 4.22 -8.23 -13.87
CA ARG A 212 2.85 -8.64 -14.25
C ARG A 212 2.57 -10.12 -14.00
N GLN A 213 3.55 -11.00 -14.24
CA GLN A 213 3.39 -12.43 -13.95
C GLN A 213 3.26 -12.69 -12.44
N LEU A 214 4.08 -12.02 -11.64
CA LEU A 214 4.05 -12.13 -10.18
C LEU A 214 2.76 -11.57 -9.58
N PHE A 215 2.27 -10.43 -10.08
CA PHE A 215 0.97 -9.88 -9.65
C PHE A 215 -0.18 -10.80 -10.04
N ARG A 216 -0.11 -11.48 -11.19
CA ARG A 216 -1.10 -12.50 -11.56
C ARG A 216 -1.10 -13.65 -10.56
N GLN A 217 0.07 -14.22 -10.27
CA GLN A 217 0.20 -15.30 -9.29
C GLN A 217 -0.31 -14.89 -7.91
N ALA A 218 0.06 -13.70 -7.43
CA ALA A 218 -0.41 -13.20 -6.14
C ALA A 218 -1.91 -12.88 -6.14
N CYS A 219 -2.46 -12.38 -7.25
CA CYS A 219 -3.90 -12.17 -7.41
C CYS A 219 -4.67 -13.51 -7.40
N GLU A 220 -4.17 -14.53 -8.08
CA GLU A 220 -4.70 -15.91 -8.01
C GLU A 220 -4.62 -16.48 -6.59
N GLY A 221 -3.56 -16.16 -5.85
CA GLY A 221 -3.41 -16.39 -4.41
C GLY A 221 -4.17 -15.42 -3.51
N GLU A 222 -5.26 -14.82 -4.01
CA GLU A 222 -6.21 -13.97 -3.28
C GLU A 222 -5.64 -12.66 -2.69
N ILE A 223 -4.46 -12.21 -3.12
CA ILE A 223 -3.95 -10.88 -2.76
C ILE A 223 -4.66 -9.82 -3.59
N ALA A 224 -5.72 -9.23 -3.02
CA ALA A 224 -6.57 -8.23 -3.68
C ALA A 224 -5.79 -7.04 -4.26
N LEU A 225 -4.77 -6.54 -3.55
CA LEU A 225 -3.87 -5.48 -4.04
C LEU A 225 -3.12 -5.88 -5.32
N SER A 226 -2.78 -7.16 -5.46
CA SER A 226 -2.13 -7.68 -6.67
C SER A 226 -3.08 -7.68 -7.87
N CYS A 227 -4.37 -7.97 -7.64
CA CYS A 227 -5.38 -7.90 -8.71
C CYS A 227 -5.52 -6.46 -9.23
N GLN A 228 -5.60 -5.48 -8.32
CA GLN A 228 -5.61 -4.07 -8.69
C GLN A 228 -4.33 -3.69 -9.45
N ARG A 229 -3.17 -4.06 -8.92
CA ARG A 229 -1.88 -3.71 -9.53
C ARG A 229 -1.76 -4.30 -10.93
N LEU A 230 -2.16 -5.56 -11.12
CA LEU A 230 -2.19 -6.18 -12.44
C LEU A 230 -3.13 -5.45 -13.42
N ALA A 231 -4.33 -5.04 -12.96
CA ALA A 231 -5.25 -4.27 -13.80
C ALA A 231 -4.64 -2.93 -14.26
N MET A 232 -3.91 -2.24 -13.37
CA MET A 232 -3.22 -1.01 -13.71
C MET A 232 -2.11 -1.25 -14.75
N GLU A 233 -1.29 -2.29 -14.56
CA GLU A 233 -0.20 -2.64 -15.48
C GLU A 233 -0.67 -3.10 -16.86
N LEU A 234 -1.88 -3.65 -16.95
CA LEU A 234 -2.51 -4.06 -18.21
C LEU A 234 -3.32 -2.93 -18.88
N GLY A 235 -3.54 -1.82 -18.16
CA GLY A 235 -4.42 -0.74 -18.58
C GLY A 235 -5.86 -0.92 -18.11
N LEU A 236 -6.46 0.16 -17.59
CA LEU A 236 -7.84 0.14 -17.13
C LEU A 236 -8.80 0.10 -18.32
N GLY A 237 -9.67 -0.91 -18.35
CA GLY A 237 -10.64 -1.08 -19.43
C GLY A 237 -11.58 -2.25 -19.16
N PRO A 238 -12.46 -2.60 -20.11
CA PRO A 238 -13.41 -3.71 -19.97
C PRO A 238 -12.74 -5.04 -19.60
N ASP A 239 -11.61 -5.36 -20.24
CA ASP A 239 -10.92 -6.64 -20.06
C ASP A 239 -10.28 -6.80 -18.68
N THR A 240 -9.96 -5.69 -18.00
CA THR A 240 -9.35 -5.69 -16.67
C THR A 240 -10.37 -5.47 -15.54
N ARG A 241 -11.66 -5.25 -15.85
CA ARG A 241 -12.72 -5.13 -14.83
C ARG A 241 -12.82 -6.34 -13.90
N PRO A 242 -12.73 -7.61 -14.37
CA PRO A 242 -12.79 -8.75 -13.45
C PRO A 242 -11.68 -8.73 -12.38
N LEU A 243 -10.50 -8.18 -12.71
CA LEU A 243 -9.42 -7.99 -11.73
C LEU A 243 -9.77 -6.91 -10.71
N LEU A 244 -10.33 -5.78 -11.17
CA LEU A 244 -10.78 -4.69 -10.30
C LEU A 244 -11.97 -5.10 -9.43
N GLU A 245 -12.89 -5.91 -9.94
CA GLU A 245 -14.01 -6.48 -9.17
C GLU A 245 -13.52 -7.38 -8.06
N ARG A 246 -12.54 -8.27 -8.34
CA ARG A 246 -11.89 -9.10 -7.31
C ARG A 246 -11.20 -8.25 -6.24
N ALA A 247 -10.44 -7.22 -6.66
CA ALA A 247 -9.78 -6.31 -5.74
C ALA A 247 -10.78 -5.50 -4.88
N CYS A 248 -11.84 -5.00 -5.50
CA CYS A 248 -12.90 -4.25 -4.84
C CYS A 248 -13.68 -5.12 -3.84
N LYS A 249 -13.98 -6.38 -4.19
CA LYS A 249 -14.54 -7.36 -3.25
C LYS A 249 -13.61 -7.60 -2.05
N GLY A 250 -12.30 -7.61 -2.28
CA GLY A 250 -11.26 -7.61 -1.26
C GLY A 250 -11.08 -6.29 -0.49
N LYS A 251 -12.03 -5.35 -0.61
CA LYS A 251 -12.07 -4.05 0.08
C LYS A 251 -10.90 -3.12 -0.24
N VAL A 252 -10.27 -3.28 -1.40
CA VAL A 252 -9.32 -2.30 -1.92
C VAL A 252 -10.13 -1.13 -2.51
N GLY A 253 -10.37 -0.09 -1.73
CA GLY A 253 -11.28 1.00 -2.11
C GLY A 253 -10.88 1.73 -3.39
N SER A 254 -9.58 1.97 -3.60
CA SER A 254 -9.08 2.57 -4.84
C SER A 254 -9.30 1.67 -6.07
N ALA A 255 -9.45 0.36 -5.90
CA ALA A 255 -9.81 -0.55 -6.99
C ALA A 255 -11.30 -0.42 -7.37
N CYS A 256 -12.19 -0.26 -6.38
CA CYS A 256 -13.60 0.06 -6.63
C CYS A 256 -13.73 1.40 -7.40
N THR A 257 -12.96 2.41 -7.00
CA THR A 257 -12.93 3.70 -7.69
C THR A 257 -12.43 3.58 -9.12
N GLN A 258 -11.36 2.80 -9.36
CA GLN A 258 -10.87 2.51 -10.72
C GLN A 258 -11.88 1.72 -11.56
N LEU A 259 -12.62 0.78 -10.94
CA LEU A 259 -13.73 0.07 -11.58
C LEU A 259 -14.82 1.06 -12.02
N GLY A 260 -15.18 2.01 -11.15
CA GLY A 260 -16.12 3.07 -11.47
C GLY A 260 -15.67 3.96 -12.64
N VAL A 261 -14.39 4.36 -12.66
CA VAL A 261 -13.80 5.10 -13.78
C VAL A 261 -13.83 4.28 -15.07
N SER A 262 -13.53 2.98 -15.00
CA SER A 262 -13.60 2.07 -16.14
C SER A 262 -15.03 2.01 -16.71
N TRP A 263 -16.06 1.87 -15.88
CA TRP A 263 -17.46 1.88 -16.33
C TRP A 263 -17.89 3.24 -16.91
N ALA A 264 -17.52 4.34 -16.25
CA ALA A 264 -17.81 5.70 -16.72
C ALA A 264 -17.22 5.96 -18.11
N THR A 265 -16.00 5.48 -18.35
CA THR A 265 -15.31 5.61 -19.64
C THR A 265 -16.02 4.85 -20.76
N SER A 266 -16.66 3.71 -20.45
CA SER A 266 -17.49 2.97 -21.40
C SER A 266 -18.95 3.44 -21.46
N GLY A 267 -19.30 4.51 -20.74
CA GLY A 267 -20.65 5.09 -20.76
C GLY A 267 -21.67 4.44 -19.83
N ASP A 268 -21.31 3.39 -19.09
CA ASP A 268 -22.19 2.75 -18.10
C ASP A 268 -22.15 3.55 -16.79
N ARG A 269 -22.93 4.65 -16.77
CA ARG A 269 -22.94 5.62 -15.67
C ARG A 269 -23.51 5.02 -14.38
N GLU A 270 -24.46 4.10 -14.48
CA GLU A 270 -25.10 3.46 -13.33
C GLU A 270 -24.11 2.58 -12.58
N LYS A 271 -23.41 1.69 -13.30
CA LYS A 271 -22.34 0.88 -12.68
C LYS A 271 -21.19 1.74 -12.17
N ALA A 272 -20.87 2.84 -12.87
CA ALA A 272 -19.87 3.77 -12.39
C ALA A 272 -20.23 4.36 -11.01
N ALA A 273 -21.45 4.89 -10.88
CA ALA A 273 -21.94 5.45 -9.62
C ALA A 273 -21.97 4.41 -8.49
N GLY A 274 -22.43 3.19 -8.78
CA GLY A 274 -22.39 2.07 -7.84
C GLY A 274 -20.97 1.75 -7.35
N ALA A 275 -20.01 1.61 -8.26
CA ALA A 275 -18.62 1.31 -7.90
C ALA A 275 -17.94 2.46 -7.13
N PHE A 276 -18.30 3.73 -7.38
CA PHE A 276 -17.82 4.84 -6.56
C PHE A 276 -18.37 4.79 -5.13
N LEU A 277 -19.64 4.41 -4.95
CA LEU A 277 -20.21 4.18 -3.62
C LEU A 277 -19.50 3.03 -2.90
N ASP A 278 -19.17 1.95 -3.60
CA ASP A 278 -18.39 0.84 -3.03
C ASP A 278 -16.98 1.29 -2.61
N GLY A 279 -16.31 2.11 -3.43
CA GLY A 279 -15.03 2.72 -3.07
C GLY A 279 -15.12 3.59 -1.82
N CYS A 280 -16.17 4.41 -1.72
CA CYS A 280 -16.43 5.21 -0.53
C CYS A 280 -16.73 4.38 0.71
N ALA A 281 -17.46 3.26 0.56
CA ALA A 281 -17.71 2.31 1.65
C ALA A 281 -16.41 1.63 2.11
N ALA A 282 -15.46 1.43 1.20
CA ALA A 282 -14.10 0.94 1.47
C ALA A 282 -13.08 2.05 1.83
N LEU A 283 -13.56 3.20 2.33
CA LEU A 283 -12.75 4.32 2.83
C LEU A 283 -11.82 4.98 1.79
N ASP A 284 -12.15 4.89 0.50
CA ASP A 284 -11.46 5.63 -0.55
C ASP A 284 -12.09 7.03 -0.74
N GLY A 285 -11.33 8.07 -0.39
CA GLY A 285 -11.80 9.47 -0.46
C GLY A 285 -12.18 9.90 -1.88
N THR A 286 -11.42 9.48 -2.90
CA THR A 286 -11.75 9.77 -4.31
C THR A 286 -13.05 9.06 -4.73
N GLY A 287 -13.30 7.84 -4.25
CA GLY A 287 -14.58 7.15 -4.41
C GLY A 287 -15.75 7.94 -3.82
N CYS A 288 -15.60 8.45 -2.60
CA CYS A 288 -16.61 9.32 -1.97
C CYS A 288 -16.87 10.60 -2.78
N LEU A 289 -15.82 11.28 -3.24
CA LEU A 289 -15.94 12.47 -4.09
C LEU A 289 -16.69 12.16 -5.39
N ASN A 290 -16.32 11.10 -6.09
CA ASN A 290 -16.93 10.73 -7.36
C ASN A 290 -18.40 10.29 -7.19
N ALA A 291 -18.72 9.58 -6.11
CA ALA A 291 -20.11 9.24 -5.78
C ALA A 291 -20.96 10.49 -5.51
N GLY A 292 -20.42 11.46 -4.76
CA GLY A 292 -21.10 12.72 -4.51
C GLY A 292 -21.33 13.53 -5.80
N LEU A 293 -20.33 13.59 -6.69
CA LEU A 293 -20.47 14.22 -8.01
C LEU A 293 -21.53 13.52 -8.87
N ALA A 294 -21.58 12.19 -8.86
CA ALA A 294 -22.58 11.42 -9.58
C ALA A 294 -24.01 11.80 -9.14
N MET A 295 -24.25 11.90 -7.82
CA MET A 295 -25.56 12.31 -7.27
C MET A 295 -25.86 13.78 -7.52
N LYS A 296 -24.91 14.69 -7.34
CA LYS A 296 -25.11 16.13 -7.56
C LYS A 296 -25.51 16.46 -9.00
N HIS A 297 -25.03 15.68 -9.97
CA HIS A 297 -25.26 15.92 -11.39
C HIS A 297 -26.18 14.89 -12.05
N ALA A 298 -26.83 14.01 -11.28
CA ALA A 298 -27.68 12.93 -11.77
C ALA A 298 -27.00 12.03 -12.84
N ILE A 299 -25.72 11.74 -12.65
CA ILE A 299 -24.90 10.92 -13.57
C ILE A 299 -24.94 9.48 -13.08
N GLY A 300 -25.89 8.68 -13.59
CA GLY A 300 -26.02 7.27 -13.22
C GLY A 300 -26.47 7.02 -11.77
N ALA A 301 -26.86 8.08 -11.07
CA ALA A 301 -27.49 8.04 -9.75
C ALA A 301 -28.61 9.09 -9.72
N ALA A 302 -29.59 8.89 -8.83
CA ALA A 302 -30.63 9.89 -8.60
C ALA A 302 -30.03 11.21 -8.10
N TYR A 303 -30.64 12.33 -8.48
CA TYR A 303 -30.27 13.63 -7.95
C TYR A 303 -30.54 13.70 -6.44
N ASP A 304 -29.48 13.84 -5.65
CA ASP A 304 -29.54 13.90 -4.18
C ASP A 304 -28.43 14.82 -3.64
N PRO A 305 -28.69 16.13 -3.54
CA PRO A 305 -27.67 17.11 -3.15
C PRO A 305 -27.28 17.00 -1.66
N GLU A 306 -28.19 16.57 -0.79
CA GLU A 306 -27.90 16.39 0.64
C GLU A 306 -26.97 15.20 0.86
N ARG A 307 -27.27 14.07 0.21
CA ARG A 307 -26.37 12.91 0.25
C ARG A 307 -25.05 13.20 -0.43
N ALA A 308 -25.04 13.97 -1.52
CA ALA A 308 -23.79 14.41 -2.16
C ALA A 308 -22.91 15.21 -1.20
N LYS A 309 -23.49 16.16 -0.44
CA LYS A 309 -22.76 16.94 0.58
C LYS A 309 -22.19 16.06 1.69
N ALA A 310 -22.96 15.09 2.18
CA ALA A 310 -22.46 14.12 3.17
C ALA A 310 -21.28 13.29 2.63
N LEU A 311 -21.33 12.89 1.35
CA LEU A 311 -20.23 12.19 0.68
C LEU A 311 -18.99 13.09 0.50
N TYR A 312 -19.16 14.38 0.22
CA TYR A 312 -18.04 15.32 0.14
C TYR A 312 -17.37 15.55 1.50
N GLN A 313 -18.16 15.70 2.56
CA GLN A 313 -17.62 15.81 3.91
C GLN A 313 -16.81 14.56 4.26
N LYS A 314 -17.36 13.37 4.01
CA LYS A 314 -16.63 12.11 4.25
C LYS A 314 -15.36 12.01 3.40
N ALA A 315 -15.40 12.43 2.13
CA ALA A 315 -14.21 12.47 1.28
C ALA A 315 -13.12 13.39 1.85
N CYS A 316 -13.51 14.56 2.37
CA CYS A 316 -12.61 15.49 3.04
C CYS A 316 -11.97 14.88 4.29
N GLU A 317 -12.76 14.23 5.14
CA GLU A 317 -12.28 13.51 6.34
C GLU A 317 -11.28 12.37 5.98
N LEU A 318 -11.43 11.79 4.79
CA LEU A 318 -10.53 10.77 4.22
C LEU A 318 -9.32 11.37 3.45
N GLY A 319 -9.12 12.69 3.48
CA GLY A 319 -7.97 13.35 2.88
C GLY A 319 -8.13 13.74 1.40
N GLU A 320 -9.31 13.63 0.81
CA GLU A 320 -9.60 14.13 -0.54
C GLU A 320 -9.97 15.62 -0.48
N TYR A 321 -8.96 16.48 -0.42
CA TYR A 321 -9.12 17.92 -0.15
C TYR A 321 -9.99 18.67 -1.16
N ARG A 322 -10.09 18.19 -2.41
CA ARG A 322 -10.99 18.77 -3.44
C ARG A 322 -12.47 18.70 -3.06
N ALA A 323 -12.82 17.87 -2.07
CA ALA A 323 -14.17 17.73 -1.55
C ALA A 323 -14.47 18.67 -0.37
N CYS A 324 -13.46 19.21 0.32
CA CYS A 324 -13.65 20.01 1.52
C CYS A 324 -14.40 21.34 1.29
N GLU A 325 -14.40 21.84 0.05
CA GLU A 325 -15.03 23.09 -0.35
C GLU A 325 -16.39 22.90 -1.05
N ARG A 326 -16.93 21.66 -1.10
CA ARG A 326 -18.07 21.29 -1.95
C ARG A 326 -19.41 21.11 -1.25
#